data_AF-A0A1H5VV78-F1
#
_entry.id   AF-A0A1H5VV78-F1
#
_cell.length_a   1.000
_cell.length_b   1.000
_cell.length_c   1.000
_cell.angle_alpha   90.00
_cell.angle_beta   90.00
_cell.angle_gamma   90.00
#
_symmetry.space_group_name_H-M   'P 1'
#
loop_
_entity.id
_entity.type
_entity.pdbx_description
1 polymer ?
#
loop_
_entity_poly.entity_id
_entity_poly.type
_entity_poly.pdbx_seq_one_letter_code
_entity_poly.pdbx_strand_id
1 'polypeptide(L)'
;MVDSDWWVGVALPPLLEVLGWIGLELLFPESGGSPTAFDFVPAVFVLVSMLLIPVFAVSLFFDARAVGRSAESWSPNYRLWGVVGIVVPIAGLALVDSPLLLFVGSAYLLRRWRSTETSGDVASDVYDGDGWYDTTDENTSREADAPHETGSQRSGRVSRWYYGVALTVATYAVVLVSAPIVFATLGTPDNAAFVYDVAPSVGALLPFVLVLSLVGGVLLIPVFSLSLYLDARAVDESDADWSPDRRVWTGVAVAHLCNILLPFVWMVSVPAGGYYLWQRHRRIGRP
;
A
#
# COMPACT_ATOMS: atom_id res chain seq x y z
N MET A 1 10.71 18.07 5.00
CA MET A 1 9.81 16.92 5.20
C MET A 1 10.43 15.74 4.47
N VAL A 2 10.71 14.63 5.15
CA VAL A 2 11.24 13.43 4.47
C VAL A 2 10.21 12.93 3.45
N ASP A 3 10.57 12.95 2.17
CA ASP A 3 9.79 12.41 1.04
C ASP A 3 9.71 10.88 1.13
N SER A 4 8.91 10.39 2.07
CA SER A 4 8.62 8.97 2.22
C SER A 4 7.12 8.77 2.10
N ASP A 5 6.65 8.42 0.90
CA ASP A 5 5.22 8.15 0.63
C ASP A 5 4.65 6.99 1.48
N TRP A 6 5.51 6.23 2.18
CA TRP A 6 5.12 5.15 3.09
C TRP A 6 4.26 5.62 4.27
N TRP A 7 4.32 6.91 4.65
CA TRP A 7 3.47 7.44 5.74
C TRP A 7 1.97 7.23 5.47
N VAL A 8 1.54 7.18 4.20
CA VAL A 8 0.14 6.93 3.82
C VAL A 8 -0.30 5.54 4.26
N GLY A 9 0.53 4.52 4.06
CA GLY A 9 0.25 3.16 4.49
C GLY A 9 0.29 2.99 6.01
N VAL A 10 0.94 3.91 6.74
CA VAL A 10 0.88 3.98 8.21
C VAL A 10 -0.41 4.64 8.69
N ALA A 11 -0.90 5.65 7.98
CA ALA A 11 -2.07 6.43 8.37
C ALA A 11 -3.41 5.80 7.98
N LEU A 12 -3.48 5.20 6.79
CA LEU A 12 -4.73 4.73 6.19
C LEU A 12 -5.43 3.66 7.05
N PRO A 13 -4.75 2.61 7.55
CA PRO A 13 -5.42 1.54 8.28
C PRO A 13 -6.07 2.01 9.60
N PRO A 14 -5.36 2.74 10.50
CA PRO A 14 -6.01 3.26 11.72
C PRO A 14 -7.10 4.29 11.43
N LEU A 15 -6.99 5.07 10.35
CA LEU A 15 -8.04 6.03 9.97
C LEU A 15 -9.34 5.32 9.56
N LEU A 16 -9.24 4.25 8.77
CA LEU A 16 -10.40 3.43 8.40
C LEU A 16 -10.99 2.72 9.62
N GLU A 17 -10.16 2.28 10.55
CA GLU A 17 -10.61 1.72 11.82
C GLU A 17 -11.45 2.73 12.63
N VAL A 18 -10.99 3.99 12.78
CA VAL A 18 -11.78 5.06 13.44
C VAL A 18 -13.12 5.27 12.74
N LEU A 19 -13.10 5.43 11.42
CA LEU A 19 -14.31 5.72 10.66
C LEU A 19 -15.32 4.56 10.75
N GLY A 20 -14.81 3.33 10.77
CA GLY A 20 -15.62 2.14 10.99
C GLY A 20 -16.27 2.12 12.37
N TRP A 21 -15.50 2.35 13.44
CA TRP A 21 -16.04 2.34 14.80
C TRP A 21 -16.99 3.49 15.08
N ILE A 22 -16.66 4.72 14.67
CA ILE A 22 -17.55 5.89 14.81
C ILE A 22 -18.86 5.65 14.04
N GLY A 23 -18.77 5.08 12.85
CA GLY A 23 -19.95 4.73 12.06
C GLY A 23 -20.84 3.69 12.76
N LEU A 24 -20.24 2.68 13.39
CA LEU A 24 -20.97 1.67 14.18
C LEU A 24 -21.63 2.30 15.42
N GLU A 25 -20.90 3.11 16.21
CA GLU A 25 -21.45 3.74 17.42
C GLU A 25 -22.57 4.74 17.13
N LEU A 26 -22.46 5.54 16.05
CA LEU A 26 -23.48 6.52 15.70
C LEU A 26 -24.76 5.90 15.12
N LEU A 27 -24.66 4.73 14.48
CA LEU A 27 -25.80 4.03 13.85
C LEU A 27 -26.47 3.01 14.79
N PHE A 28 -25.77 2.54 15.84
CA PHE A 28 -26.32 1.61 16.84
C PHE A 28 -26.35 2.20 18.27
N PRO A 29 -27.11 3.27 18.57
CA PRO A 29 -27.27 3.71 19.96
C PRO A 29 -28.02 2.65 20.78
N GLU A 30 -29.16 2.16 20.26
CA GLU A 30 -30.00 1.09 20.83
C GLU A 30 -30.98 0.60 19.75
N SER A 31 -30.84 -0.57 19.12
CA SER A 31 -31.98 -1.15 18.39
C SER A 31 -31.85 -2.66 18.09
N GLY A 32 -32.90 -3.40 18.45
CA GLY A 32 -33.18 -4.75 17.95
C GLY A 32 -33.75 -4.75 16.52
N GLY A 33 -33.24 -3.86 15.66
CA GLY A 33 -33.64 -3.73 14.26
C GLY A 33 -32.88 -4.71 13.37
N SER A 34 -33.53 -5.20 12.31
CA SER A 34 -32.87 -6.02 11.29
C SER A 34 -31.76 -5.22 10.59
N PRO A 35 -30.55 -5.79 10.39
CA PRO A 35 -29.44 -5.08 9.77
C PRO A 35 -29.83 -4.55 8.38
N THR A 36 -29.70 -3.24 8.20
CA THR A 36 -29.98 -2.53 6.95
C THR A 36 -28.71 -2.37 6.11
N ALA A 37 -28.88 -2.06 4.81
CA ALA A 37 -27.75 -1.84 3.89
C ALA A 37 -26.77 -0.72 4.35
N PHE A 38 -27.24 0.22 5.19
CA PHE A 38 -26.41 1.30 5.74
C PHE A 38 -25.48 0.82 6.88
N ASP A 39 -25.83 -0.27 7.54
CA ASP A 39 -25.05 -0.86 8.64
C ASP A 39 -23.78 -1.56 8.13
N PHE A 40 -23.73 -1.87 6.83
CA PHE A 40 -22.58 -2.50 6.18
C PHE A 40 -21.43 -1.51 5.95
N VAL A 41 -21.69 -0.21 5.79
CA VAL A 41 -20.65 0.76 5.43
C VAL A 41 -19.59 0.91 6.54
N PRO A 42 -19.97 1.09 7.82
CA PRO A 42 -19.00 1.10 8.92
C PRO A 42 -18.28 -0.24 9.11
N ALA A 43 -19.01 -1.35 9.00
CA ALA A 43 -18.44 -2.70 9.10
C ALA A 43 -17.40 -2.98 8.00
N VAL A 44 -17.64 -2.48 6.78
CA VAL A 44 -16.67 -2.54 5.68
C VAL A 44 -15.42 -1.76 6.05
N PHE A 45 -15.51 -0.56 6.63
CA PHE A 45 -14.31 0.19 7.02
C PHE A 45 -13.45 -0.55 8.04
N VAL A 46 -14.07 -1.23 9.03
CA VAL A 46 -13.36 -2.10 9.98
C VAL A 46 -12.72 -3.30 9.25
N LEU A 47 -13.46 -3.96 8.36
CA LEU A 47 -12.92 -5.10 7.59
C LEU A 47 -11.75 -4.68 6.68
N VAL A 48 -11.86 -3.53 6.02
CA VAL A 48 -10.79 -2.98 5.17
C VAL A 48 -9.58 -2.62 6.03
N SER A 49 -9.76 -2.03 7.21
CA SER A 49 -8.63 -1.74 8.10
C SER A 49 -7.90 -3.01 8.53
N MET A 50 -8.65 -4.09 8.84
CA MET A 50 -8.09 -5.40 9.17
C MET A 50 -7.30 -6.00 8.00
N LEU A 51 -7.84 -5.94 6.78
CA LEU A 51 -7.14 -6.41 5.58
C LEU A 51 -5.86 -5.61 5.30
N LEU A 52 -5.80 -4.36 5.74
CA LEU A 52 -4.64 -3.48 5.55
C LEU A 52 -3.57 -3.62 6.63
N ILE A 53 -3.74 -4.48 7.63
CA ILE A 53 -2.74 -4.74 8.68
C ILE A 53 -1.34 -5.07 8.11
N PRO A 54 -1.19 -5.93 7.08
CA PRO A 54 0.12 -6.18 6.50
C PRO A 54 0.71 -4.94 5.81
N VAL A 55 -0.14 -4.12 5.18
CA VAL A 55 0.27 -2.86 4.54
C VAL A 55 0.76 -1.87 5.60
N PHE A 56 0.07 -1.78 6.74
CA PHE A 56 0.51 -0.99 7.89
C PHE A 56 1.90 -1.40 8.35
N ALA A 57 2.10 -2.70 8.60
CA ALA A 57 3.37 -3.23 9.11
C ALA A 57 4.55 -2.92 8.17
N VAL A 58 4.37 -3.19 6.87
CA VAL A 58 5.37 -2.96 5.83
C VAL A 58 5.67 -1.46 5.69
N SER A 59 4.63 -0.64 5.66
CA SER A 59 4.77 0.81 5.51
C SER A 59 5.45 1.44 6.71
N LEU A 60 5.12 0.98 7.92
CA LEU A 60 5.74 1.44 9.16
C LEU A 60 7.23 1.09 9.20
N PHE A 61 7.61 -0.11 8.75
CA PHE A 61 9.01 -0.51 8.64
C PHE A 61 9.78 0.36 7.64
N PHE A 62 9.24 0.55 6.43
CA PHE A 62 9.93 1.30 5.38
C PHE A 62 9.97 2.80 5.65
N ASP A 63 8.89 3.37 6.21
CA ASP A 63 8.88 4.77 6.64
C ASP A 63 9.90 4.99 7.76
N ALA A 64 9.92 4.14 8.78
CA ALA A 64 10.90 4.25 9.87
C ALA A 64 12.33 4.11 9.36
N ARG A 65 12.57 3.25 8.36
CA ARG A 65 13.89 3.12 7.73
C ARG A 65 14.27 4.38 6.94
N ALA A 66 13.31 5.03 6.28
CA ALA A 66 13.54 6.26 5.54
C ALA A 66 13.85 7.42 6.49
N VAL A 67 13.02 7.61 7.52
CA VAL A 67 13.20 8.64 8.55
C VAL A 67 14.49 8.42 9.34
N GLY A 68 14.84 7.18 9.66
CA GLY A 68 16.11 6.88 10.34
C GLY A 68 17.37 7.15 9.50
N ARG A 69 17.23 7.37 8.18
CA ARG A 69 18.33 7.70 7.28
C ARG A 69 18.39 9.18 6.92
N SER A 70 17.32 9.94 7.18
CA SER A 70 17.34 11.39 7.04
C SER A 70 18.09 12.02 8.21
N ALA A 71 18.70 13.19 7.97
CA ALA A 71 19.37 14.01 8.98
C ALA A 71 18.38 14.71 9.95
N GLU A 72 17.22 14.11 10.18
CA GLU A 72 16.19 14.62 11.07
C GLU A 72 16.57 14.36 12.54
N SER A 73 16.04 15.17 13.45
CA SER A 73 16.26 15.08 14.90
C SER A 73 15.84 13.73 15.53
N TRP A 74 15.09 12.90 14.81
CA TRP A 74 14.61 11.60 15.27
C TRP A 74 15.08 10.46 14.38
N SER A 75 15.77 9.47 14.99
CA SER A 75 16.25 8.25 14.33
C SER A 75 15.51 7.00 14.80
N PRO A 76 14.32 6.69 14.23
CA PRO A 76 13.56 5.51 14.64
C PRO A 76 14.32 4.21 14.34
N ASN A 77 14.30 3.27 15.30
CA ASN A 77 14.76 1.92 15.05
C ASN A 77 13.71 1.17 14.20
N TYR A 78 13.95 1.12 12.90
CA TYR A 78 13.04 0.51 11.92
C TYR A 78 12.72 -0.97 12.19
N ARG A 79 13.62 -1.72 12.83
CA ARG A 79 13.35 -3.12 13.20
C ARG A 79 12.32 -3.21 14.31
N LEU A 80 12.44 -2.35 15.32
CA LEU A 80 11.49 -2.28 16.43
C LEU A 80 10.11 -1.85 15.91
N TRP A 81 10.05 -0.81 15.08
CA TRP A 81 8.79 -0.35 14.49
C TRP A 81 8.15 -1.37 13.54
N GLY A 82 8.95 -2.12 12.78
CA GLY A 82 8.44 -3.25 11.98
C GLY A 82 7.84 -4.38 12.84
N VAL A 83 8.50 -4.75 13.95
CA VAL A 83 7.98 -5.75 14.89
C VAL A 83 6.70 -5.25 15.55
N VAL A 84 6.67 -3.99 16.01
CA VAL A 84 5.47 -3.35 16.56
C VAL A 84 4.33 -3.37 15.53
N GLY A 85 4.62 -3.06 14.27
CA GLY A 85 3.65 -3.10 13.17
C GLY A 85 3.02 -4.47 12.91
N ILE A 86 3.64 -5.56 13.36
CA ILE A 86 3.11 -6.93 13.23
C ILE A 86 2.43 -7.37 14.53
N VAL A 87 3.10 -7.18 15.67
CA VAL A 87 2.64 -7.67 16.97
C VAL A 87 1.37 -6.96 17.42
N VAL A 88 1.29 -5.65 17.20
CA VAL A 88 0.17 -4.83 17.69
C VAL A 88 -1.15 -5.17 16.99
N PRO A 89 -1.20 -5.32 15.66
CA PRO A 89 -2.41 -5.79 15.00
C PRO A 89 -2.82 -7.21 15.40
N ILE A 90 -1.86 -8.13 15.60
CA ILE A 90 -2.16 -9.49 16.10
C ILE A 90 -2.75 -9.43 17.51
N ALA A 91 -2.19 -8.60 18.38
CA ALA A 91 -2.73 -8.37 19.72
C ALA A 91 -4.12 -7.72 19.67
N GLY A 92 -4.34 -6.75 18.77
CA GLY A 92 -5.64 -6.12 18.56
C GLY A 92 -6.71 -7.12 18.10
N LEU A 93 -6.36 -8.04 17.19
CA LEU A 93 -7.23 -9.15 16.76
C LEU A 93 -7.54 -10.12 17.91
N ALA A 94 -6.55 -10.46 18.73
CA ALA A 94 -6.72 -11.38 19.86
C ALA A 94 -7.54 -10.76 21.00
N LEU A 95 -7.46 -9.44 21.17
CA LEU A 95 -8.14 -8.71 22.23
C LEU A 95 -9.55 -8.26 21.86
N VAL A 96 -9.99 -8.47 20.62
CA VAL A 96 -11.32 -8.15 20.04
C VAL A 96 -11.83 -6.79 20.54
N ASP A 97 -11.73 -5.76 19.69
CA ASP A 97 -12.13 -4.36 19.97
C ASP A 97 -11.06 -3.48 20.62
N SER A 98 -9.78 -3.81 20.45
CA SER A 98 -8.70 -2.95 20.94
C SER A 98 -8.13 -2.06 19.82
N PRO A 99 -8.32 -0.73 19.86
CA PRO A 99 -7.86 0.20 18.81
C PRO A 99 -6.34 0.48 18.92
N LEU A 100 -5.54 -0.57 19.09
CA LEU A 100 -4.09 -0.45 19.31
C LEU A 100 -3.37 0.05 18.05
N LEU A 101 -3.89 -0.28 16.87
CA LEU A 101 -3.42 0.23 15.58
C LEU A 101 -3.48 1.76 15.53
N LEU A 102 -4.59 2.32 16.02
CA LEU A 102 -4.78 3.76 16.17
C LEU A 102 -3.73 4.41 17.06
N PHE A 103 -3.51 3.87 18.25
CA PHE A 103 -2.52 4.43 19.17
C PHE A 103 -1.11 4.38 18.58
N VAL A 104 -0.74 3.26 17.96
CA VAL A 104 0.61 3.08 17.40
C VAL A 104 0.82 3.94 16.16
N GLY A 105 -0.11 3.92 15.21
CA GLY A 105 -0.04 4.74 14.00
C GLY A 105 -0.01 6.23 14.34
N SER A 106 -0.87 6.68 15.25
CA SER A 106 -0.93 8.08 15.68
C SER A 106 0.32 8.51 16.44
N ALA A 107 0.82 7.69 17.38
CA ALA A 107 2.04 7.99 18.13
C ALA A 107 3.26 8.09 17.21
N TYR A 108 3.36 7.19 16.23
CA TYR A 108 4.42 7.23 15.22
C TYR A 108 4.35 8.49 14.36
N LEU A 109 3.18 8.80 13.79
CA LEU A 109 2.99 9.95 12.91
C LEU A 109 3.17 11.29 13.64
N LEU A 110 2.66 11.40 14.88
CA LEU A 110 2.86 12.58 15.72
C LEU A 110 4.33 12.82 16.01
N ARG A 111 5.08 11.75 16.31
CA ARG A 111 6.52 11.85 16.57
C ARG A 111 7.30 12.23 15.33
N ARG A 112 6.95 11.63 14.17
CA ARG A 112 7.50 11.98 12.85
C ARG A 112 7.25 13.45 12.49
N TRP A 113 6.06 13.95 12.76
CA TRP A 113 5.69 15.34 12.46
C TRP A 113 6.50 16.32 13.31
N ARG A 114 6.53 16.13 14.65
CA ARG A 114 7.31 16.98 15.57
C ARG A 114 8.80 16.99 15.26
N SER A 115 9.38 15.86 14.87
CA SER A 115 10.80 15.82 14.54
C SER A 115 11.16 16.66 13.32
N THR A 116 10.19 16.88 12.42
CA THR A 116 10.38 17.71 11.22
C THR A 116 10.36 19.20 11.57
N GLU A 117 9.50 19.63 12.50
CA GLU A 117 9.40 21.02 12.94
C GLU A 117 10.68 21.48 13.66
N THR A 118 11.19 20.66 14.58
CA THR A 118 12.41 20.99 15.33
C THR A 118 13.65 21.11 14.44
N SER A 119 13.74 20.30 13.37
CA SER A 119 14.83 20.42 12.39
C SER A 119 14.73 21.71 11.56
N GLY A 120 13.51 22.22 11.34
CA GLY A 120 13.26 23.48 10.65
C GLY A 120 13.67 24.69 11.49
N ASP A 121 13.27 24.72 12.77
CA ASP A 121 13.59 25.81 13.70
C ASP A 121 15.10 25.92 13.97
N VAL A 122 15.80 24.78 14.13
CA VAL A 122 17.26 24.76 14.32
C VAL A 122 17.99 25.21 13.05
N ALA A 123 17.44 24.91 11.87
CA ALA A 123 18.01 25.39 10.61
C ALA A 123 17.80 26.90 10.45
N SER A 124 16.62 27.45 10.76
CA SER A 124 16.37 28.90 10.70
C SER A 124 17.19 29.69 11.71
N ASP A 125 17.36 29.20 12.95
CA ASP A 125 18.18 29.86 13.97
C ASP A 125 19.66 29.98 13.59
N VAL A 126 20.16 29.07 12.73
CA VAL A 126 21.53 29.13 12.20
C VAL A 126 21.66 30.12 11.03
N TYR A 127 20.57 30.42 10.33
CA TYR A 127 20.53 31.39 9.21
C TYR A 127 20.07 32.80 9.64
N ASP A 128 19.39 32.94 10.76
CA ASP A 128 18.96 34.24 11.32
C ASP A 128 19.93 34.76 12.42
N GLY A 129 20.95 33.97 12.78
CA GLY A 129 21.88 34.24 13.88
C GLY A 129 23.13 35.05 13.54
N ASP A 130 23.45 35.26 12.27
CA ASP A 130 24.57 36.10 11.83
C ASP A 130 24.05 37.38 11.15
N GLY A 131 23.84 38.42 11.94
CA GLY A 131 23.50 39.78 11.48
C GLY A 131 24.57 40.40 10.59
N TRP A 132 24.69 39.91 9.35
CA TRP A 132 25.69 40.30 8.34
C TRP A 132 25.03 40.90 7.09
N TYR A 133 23.95 41.67 7.26
CA TYR A 133 23.46 42.55 6.20
C TYR A 133 23.27 43.96 6.75
N ASP A 134 24.39 44.56 7.12
CA ASP A 134 24.55 46.00 7.06
C ASP A 134 25.79 46.30 6.21
N THR A 135 25.57 46.56 4.92
CA THR A 135 26.43 47.46 4.13
C THR A 135 25.71 47.87 2.86
N THR A 136 25.42 49.16 2.85
CA THR A 136 25.27 50.08 1.71
C THR A 136 26.21 49.83 0.53
N ASP A 137 25.63 50.00 -0.67
CA ASP A 137 26.17 50.59 -1.90
C ASP A 137 27.26 49.91 -2.77
N GLU A 138 27.01 50.07 -4.08
CA GLU A 138 27.91 50.11 -5.23
C GLU A 138 28.43 48.82 -5.91
N ASN A 139 27.81 48.55 -7.06
CA ASN A 139 28.45 48.40 -8.38
C ASN A 139 29.66 47.46 -8.51
N THR A 140 29.42 46.24 -9.00
CA THR A 140 30.36 45.60 -9.95
C THR A 140 29.63 44.58 -10.82
N SER A 141 29.79 44.76 -12.12
CA SER A 141 29.35 43.87 -13.18
C SER A 141 30.35 42.72 -13.36
N ARG A 142 29.84 41.60 -13.88
CA ARG A 142 30.51 40.50 -14.59
C ARG A 142 31.10 39.32 -13.79
N GLU A 143 30.49 38.16 -14.10
CA GLU A 143 31.15 36.90 -14.50
C GLU A 143 31.47 35.88 -13.40
N ALA A 144 30.56 34.92 -13.21
CA ALA A 144 30.85 33.50 -13.41
C ALA A 144 29.54 32.70 -13.39
N ASP A 145 29.07 32.32 -14.58
CA ASP A 145 28.16 31.20 -14.79
C ASP A 145 28.78 29.94 -14.16
N ALA A 146 28.29 29.54 -13.00
CA ALA A 146 28.44 28.19 -12.51
C ALA A 146 27.08 27.50 -12.71
N PRO A 147 26.93 26.53 -13.63
CA PRO A 147 25.73 25.74 -13.66
C PRO A 147 25.69 24.94 -12.36
N HIS A 148 24.74 25.25 -11.50
CA HIS A 148 24.34 24.36 -10.42
C HIS A 148 23.72 23.11 -11.06
N GLU A 149 24.56 22.17 -11.49
CA GLU A 149 24.18 20.79 -11.70
C GLU A 149 23.98 20.12 -10.33
N THR A 150 22.92 20.52 -9.63
CA THR A 150 22.27 19.69 -8.60
C THR A 150 21.23 18.77 -9.25
N GLY A 151 21.50 18.33 -10.47
CA GLY A 151 20.88 17.13 -11.01
C GLY A 151 21.48 15.95 -10.28
N SER A 152 20.89 15.55 -9.14
CA SER A 152 21.13 14.21 -8.65
C SER A 152 20.72 13.27 -9.78
N GLN A 153 21.69 12.72 -10.50
CA GLN A 153 21.47 11.63 -11.44
C GLN A 153 20.84 10.49 -10.65
N ARG A 154 19.50 10.45 -10.54
CA ARG A 154 18.74 9.26 -10.15
C ARG A 154 18.79 8.28 -11.33
N SER A 155 20.00 7.86 -11.67
CA SER A 155 20.23 6.88 -12.71
C SER A 155 19.57 5.55 -12.32
N GLY A 156 18.62 5.12 -13.14
CA GLY A 156 18.34 3.71 -13.41
C GLY A 156 17.65 2.85 -12.34
N ARG A 157 17.06 3.42 -11.27
CA ARG A 157 16.36 2.58 -10.29
C ARG A 157 14.93 2.26 -10.73
N VAL A 158 14.79 1.21 -11.52
CA VAL A 158 13.51 0.63 -11.94
C VAL A 158 12.61 0.39 -10.72
N SER A 159 11.38 0.90 -10.77
CA SER A 159 10.39 0.71 -9.71
C SER A 159 10.18 -0.78 -9.42
N ARG A 160 10.02 -1.13 -8.13
CA ARG A 160 9.77 -2.51 -7.68
C ARG A 160 8.30 -2.75 -7.32
N TRP A 161 7.48 -1.72 -7.40
CA TRP A 161 6.06 -1.80 -7.06
C TRP A 161 5.28 -2.74 -7.99
N TYR A 162 5.73 -2.91 -9.23
CA TYR A 162 5.16 -3.89 -10.17
C TYR A 162 5.05 -5.32 -9.61
N TYR A 163 5.87 -5.73 -8.62
CA TYR A 163 5.75 -7.06 -7.99
C TYR A 163 4.39 -7.26 -7.30
N GLY A 164 3.82 -6.21 -6.69
CA GLY A 164 2.49 -6.31 -6.10
C GLY A 164 1.41 -6.52 -7.15
N VAL A 165 1.53 -5.82 -8.29
CA VAL A 165 0.64 -6.02 -9.44
C VAL A 165 0.77 -7.43 -10.00
N ALA A 166 2.00 -7.91 -10.21
CA ALA A 166 2.30 -9.23 -10.76
C ALA A 166 1.83 -10.36 -9.84
N LEU A 167 2.03 -10.23 -8.53
CA LEU A 167 1.60 -11.22 -7.55
C LEU A 167 0.08 -11.37 -7.54
N THR A 168 -0.67 -10.25 -7.60
CA THR A 168 -2.13 -10.29 -7.69
C THR A 168 -2.59 -10.94 -8.99
N VAL A 169 -2.03 -10.53 -10.14
CA VAL A 169 -2.37 -11.13 -11.44
C VAL A 169 -2.10 -12.64 -11.44
N ALA A 170 -0.97 -13.07 -10.91
CA ALA A 170 -0.63 -14.49 -10.78
C ALA A 170 -1.60 -15.25 -9.85
N THR A 171 -1.96 -14.66 -8.71
CA THR A 171 -2.91 -15.26 -7.76
C THR A 171 -4.28 -15.46 -8.41
N TYR A 172 -4.77 -14.46 -9.15
CA TYR A 172 -6.02 -14.59 -9.89
C TYR A 172 -5.95 -15.60 -11.03
N ALA A 173 -4.80 -15.74 -11.70
CA ALA A 173 -4.61 -16.80 -12.70
C ALA A 173 -4.71 -18.20 -12.05
N VAL A 174 -4.16 -18.39 -10.84
CA VAL A 174 -4.33 -19.64 -10.08
C VAL A 174 -5.80 -19.89 -9.76
N VAL A 175 -6.56 -18.88 -9.33
CA VAL A 175 -8.01 -19.01 -9.09
C VAL A 175 -8.75 -19.40 -10.37
N LEU A 176 -8.45 -18.72 -11.49
CA LEU A 176 -9.10 -18.96 -12.79
C LEU A 176 -8.92 -20.42 -13.27
N VAL A 177 -7.76 -21.02 -12.99
CA VAL A 177 -7.45 -22.41 -13.37
C VAL A 177 -8.00 -23.40 -12.36
N SER A 178 -7.81 -23.16 -11.06
CA SER A 178 -8.18 -24.12 -10.00
C SER A 178 -9.68 -24.21 -9.75
N ALA A 179 -10.39 -23.08 -9.79
CA ALA A 179 -11.83 -23.02 -9.54
C ALA A 179 -12.64 -23.99 -10.44
N PRO A 180 -12.55 -23.95 -11.79
CA PRO A 180 -13.34 -24.85 -12.63
C PRO A 180 -13.03 -26.33 -12.38
N ILE A 181 -11.78 -26.68 -12.05
CA ILE A 181 -11.38 -28.07 -11.76
C ILE A 181 -11.99 -28.53 -10.42
N VAL A 182 -11.92 -27.69 -9.38
CA VAL A 182 -12.58 -27.98 -8.09
C VAL A 182 -14.10 -28.09 -8.26
N PHE A 183 -14.73 -27.17 -8.99
CA PHE A 183 -16.18 -27.22 -9.21
C PHE A 183 -16.61 -28.45 -10.01
N ALA A 184 -15.85 -28.84 -11.03
CA ALA A 184 -16.12 -30.06 -11.80
C ALA A 184 -16.04 -31.31 -10.91
N THR A 185 -15.09 -31.38 -9.98
CA THR A 185 -14.89 -32.54 -9.10
C THR A 185 -15.87 -32.63 -7.93
N LEU A 186 -16.31 -31.49 -7.35
CA LEU A 186 -17.24 -31.48 -6.22
C LEU A 186 -18.63 -32.03 -6.55
N GLY A 187 -19.08 -31.91 -7.81
CA GLY A 187 -20.43 -32.29 -8.22
C GLY A 187 -20.56 -33.64 -8.92
N THR A 188 -19.45 -34.33 -9.21
CA THR A 188 -19.48 -35.55 -10.05
C THR A 188 -18.47 -36.59 -9.55
N PRO A 189 -18.93 -37.69 -8.93
CA PRO A 189 -18.06 -38.73 -8.37
C PRO A 189 -17.08 -39.33 -9.38
N ASP A 190 -17.49 -39.48 -10.64
CA ASP A 190 -16.65 -40.04 -11.71
C ASP A 190 -15.47 -39.11 -12.06
N ASN A 191 -15.69 -37.79 -12.10
CA ASN A 191 -14.62 -36.83 -12.36
C ASN A 191 -13.66 -36.72 -11.17
N ALA A 192 -14.20 -36.79 -9.95
CA ALA A 192 -13.37 -36.86 -8.75
C ALA A 192 -12.48 -38.11 -8.78
N ALA A 193 -13.06 -39.29 -9.05
CA ALA A 193 -12.33 -40.55 -9.16
C ALA A 193 -11.20 -40.47 -10.20
N PHE A 194 -11.47 -39.94 -11.40
CA PHE A 194 -10.44 -39.73 -12.42
C PHE A 194 -9.26 -38.87 -11.93
N VAL A 195 -9.52 -37.75 -11.26
CA VAL A 195 -8.46 -36.85 -10.77
C VAL A 195 -7.66 -37.51 -9.65
N TYR A 196 -8.33 -38.22 -8.73
CA TYR A 196 -7.65 -38.91 -7.63
C TYR A 196 -6.85 -40.14 -8.11
N ASP A 197 -7.29 -40.82 -9.17
CA ASP A 197 -6.59 -41.97 -9.75
C ASP A 197 -5.37 -41.54 -10.60
N VAL A 198 -5.49 -40.46 -11.38
CA VAL A 198 -4.42 -39.97 -12.26
C VAL A 198 -3.38 -39.15 -11.49
N ALA A 199 -3.82 -38.28 -10.56
CA ALA A 199 -2.95 -37.37 -9.84
C ALA A 199 -3.46 -37.15 -8.39
N PRO A 200 -3.29 -38.15 -7.50
CA PRO A 200 -3.86 -38.13 -6.16
C PRO A 200 -3.44 -36.91 -5.32
N SER A 201 -2.17 -36.51 -5.43
CA SER A 201 -1.63 -35.34 -4.74
C SER A 201 -2.23 -34.02 -5.25
N VAL A 202 -2.48 -33.92 -6.56
CA VAL A 202 -3.13 -32.75 -7.16
C VAL A 202 -4.58 -32.69 -6.70
N GLY A 203 -5.34 -33.79 -6.80
CA GLY A 203 -6.72 -33.86 -6.32
C GLY A 203 -6.87 -33.46 -4.86
N ALA A 204 -5.96 -33.93 -4.00
CA ALA A 204 -5.98 -33.63 -2.57
C ALA A 204 -5.60 -32.17 -2.24
N LEU A 205 -4.63 -31.58 -2.95
CA LEU A 205 -4.11 -30.24 -2.64
C LEU A 205 -4.88 -29.11 -3.33
N LEU A 206 -5.52 -29.37 -4.47
CA LEU A 206 -6.17 -28.37 -5.30
C LEU A 206 -7.25 -27.54 -4.55
N PRO A 207 -8.11 -28.12 -3.68
CA PRO A 207 -9.05 -27.32 -2.88
C PRO A 207 -8.35 -26.35 -1.94
N PHE A 208 -7.24 -26.75 -1.32
CA PHE A 208 -6.46 -25.88 -0.43
C PHE A 208 -5.79 -24.75 -1.21
N VAL A 209 -5.22 -25.06 -2.39
CA VAL A 209 -4.66 -24.05 -3.29
C VAL A 209 -5.73 -23.02 -3.69
N LEU A 210 -6.94 -23.47 -4.03
CA LEU A 210 -8.05 -22.58 -4.35
C LEU A 210 -8.43 -21.68 -3.17
N VAL A 211 -8.63 -22.25 -1.97
CA VAL A 211 -8.99 -21.47 -0.78
C VAL A 211 -7.90 -20.46 -0.42
N LEU A 212 -6.63 -20.88 -0.41
CA LEU A 212 -5.49 -19.99 -0.14
C LEU A 212 -5.38 -18.88 -1.19
N SER A 213 -5.65 -19.17 -2.47
CA SER A 213 -5.62 -18.17 -3.54
C SER A 213 -6.79 -17.19 -3.45
N LEU A 214 -7.98 -17.63 -3.03
CA LEU A 214 -9.13 -16.75 -2.80
C LEU A 214 -8.86 -15.80 -1.63
N VAL A 215 -8.38 -16.33 -0.50
CA VAL A 215 -8.00 -15.52 0.67
C VAL A 215 -6.86 -14.56 0.31
N GLY A 216 -5.82 -15.06 -0.35
CA GLY A 216 -4.71 -14.25 -0.85
C GLY A 216 -5.17 -13.16 -1.80
N GLY A 217 -6.09 -13.47 -2.72
CA GLY A 217 -6.67 -12.51 -3.66
C GLY A 217 -7.34 -11.33 -2.96
N VAL A 218 -8.14 -11.60 -1.91
CA VAL A 218 -8.78 -10.54 -1.09
C VAL A 218 -7.72 -9.69 -0.38
N LEU A 219 -6.73 -10.32 0.26
CA LEU A 219 -5.64 -9.63 0.95
C LEU A 219 -4.78 -8.79 -0.01
N LEU A 220 -4.69 -9.20 -1.27
CA LEU A 220 -3.91 -8.52 -2.30
C LEU A 220 -4.65 -7.36 -2.97
N ILE A 221 -5.94 -7.14 -2.71
CA ILE A 221 -6.69 -6.00 -3.25
C ILE A 221 -5.98 -4.66 -2.94
N PRO A 222 -5.72 -4.31 -1.68
CA PRO A 222 -5.04 -3.04 -1.38
C PRO A 222 -3.59 -3.01 -1.88
N VAL A 223 -2.91 -4.17 -1.86
CA VAL A 223 -1.54 -4.30 -2.36
C VAL A 223 -1.49 -3.99 -3.84
N PHE A 224 -2.41 -4.53 -4.64
CA PHE A 224 -2.53 -4.27 -6.06
C PHE A 224 -2.78 -2.78 -6.33
N SER A 225 -3.78 -2.20 -5.67
CA SER A 225 -4.16 -0.80 -5.88
C SER A 225 -3.01 0.14 -5.57
N LEU A 226 -2.37 -0.02 -4.41
CA LEU A 226 -1.23 0.81 -4.00
C LEU A 226 -0.03 0.60 -4.93
N SER A 227 0.27 -0.66 -5.25
CA SER A 227 1.40 -1.01 -6.11
C SER A 227 1.24 -0.45 -7.51
N LEU A 228 0.05 -0.53 -8.10
CA LEU A 228 -0.22 -0.01 -9.44
C LEU A 228 -0.11 1.52 -9.46
N TYR A 229 -0.66 2.20 -8.44
CA TYR A 229 -0.55 3.66 -8.32
C TYR A 229 0.91 4.11 -8.19
N LEU A 230 1.66 3.48 -7.28
CA LEU A 230 3.05 3.86 -7.02
C LEU A 230 3.99 3.47 -8.16
N ASP A 231 3.77 2.33 -8.83
CA ASP A 231 4.56 1.95 -10.01
C ASP A 231 4.28 2.93 -11.17
N ALA A 232 3.02 3.24 -11.45
CA ALA A 232 2.66 4.19 -12.51
C ALA A 232 3.26 5.58 -12.24
N ARG A 233 3.17 6.08 -11.00
CA ARG A 233 3.79 7.36 -10.60
C ARG A 233 5.31 7.32 -10.75
N ALA A 234 5.96 6.27 -10.26
CA ALA A 234 7.42 6.16 -10.29
C ALA A 234 7.97 6.01 -11.71
N VAL A 235 7.22 5.38 -12.61
CA VAL A 235 7.57 5.29 -14.03
C VAL A 235 7.36 6.65 -14.73
N ASP A 236 6.26 7.33 -14.45
CA ASP A 236 5.98 8.67 -15.02
C ASP A 236 7.00 9.73 -14.59
N GLU A 237 7.50 9.64 -13.35
CA GLU A 237 8.56 10.51 -12.82
C GLU A 237 9.98 10.09 -13.25
N SER A 238 10.14 9.03 -14.02
CA SER A 238 11.44 8.52 -14.48
C SER A 238 11.76 8.93 -15.91
N ASP A 239 13.05 9.01 -16.25
CA ASP A 239 13.53 9.24 -17.63
C ASP A 239 13.33 8.01 -18.55
N ALA A 240 12.32 7.18 -18.30
CA ALA A 240 12.01 6.01 -19.11
C ALA A 240 11.29 6.40 -20.40
N ASP A 241 11.49 5.63 -21.46
CA ASP A 241 10.85 5.84 -22.79
C ASP A 241 9.31 5.70 -22.79
N TRP A 242 8.69 5.42 -21.64
CA TRP A 242 7.25 5.26 -21.51
C TRP A 242 6.71 6.03 -20.30
N SER A 243 5.84 7.00 -20.57
CA SER A 243 5.02 7.68 -19.55
C SER A 243 3.60 7.07 -19.55
N PRO A 244 3.22 6.33 -18.50
CA PRO A 244 1.86 5.82 -18.33
C PRO A 244 0.91 6.96 -17.95
N ASP A 245 -0.28 7.03 -18.58
CA ASP A 245 -1.31 8.00 -18.15
C ASP A 245 -1.75 7.73 -16.70
N ARG A 246 -1.30 8.61 -15.80
CA ARG A 246 -1.53 8.50 -14.36
C ARG A 246 -3.01 8.45 -14.00
N ARG A 247 -3.89 9.13 -14.76
CA ARG A 247 -5.32 9.16 -14.47
C ARG A 247 -5.96 7.80 -14.72
N VAL A 248 -5.58 7.16 -15.82
CA VAL A 248 -6.08 5.82 -16.19
C VAL A 248 -5.68 4.79 -15.15
N TRP A 249 -4.39 4.72 -14.80
CA TRP A 249 -3.90 3.71 -13.86
C TRP A 249 -4.32 3.94 -12.41
N THR A 250 -4.46 5.21 -12.01
CA THR A 250 -5.10 5.54 -10.72
C THR A 250 -6.58 5.11 -10.72
N GLY A 251 -7.30 5.33 -11.82
CA GLY A 251 -8.67 4.85 -11.99
C GLY A 251 -8.78 3.33 -11.86
N VAL A 252 -7.88 2.57 -12.50
CA VAL A 252 -7.82 1.11 -12.36
C VAL A 252 -7.51 0.68 -10.93
N ALA A 253 -6.57 1.35 -10.25
CA ALA A 253 -6.23 1.06 -8.86
C ALA A 253 -7.43 1.30 -7.92
N VAL A 254 -8.14 2.41 -8.08
CA VAL A 254 -9.35 2.73 -7.30
C VAL A 254 -10.46 1.74 -7.63
N ALA A 255 -10.69 1.44 -8.91
CA ALA A 255 -11.68 0.45 -9.31
C ALA A 255 -11.38 -0.92 -8.70
N HIS A 256 -10.12 -1.36 -8.70
CA HIS A 256 -9.75 -2.63 -8.07
C HIS A 256 -10.04 -2.65 -6.57
N LEU A 257 -9.86 -1.53 -5.86
CA LEU A 257 -10.19 -1.41 -4.44
C LEU A 257 -11.68 -1.69 -4.18
N CYS A 258 -12.55 -1.34 -5.13
CA CYS A 258 -13.98 -1.64 -5.05
C CYS A 258 -14.29 -3.15 -5.08
N ASN A 259 -13.33 -4.05 -5.36
CA ASN A 259 -13.56 -5.50 -5.24
C ASN A 259 -13.98 -5.96 -3.85
N ILE A 260 -13.66 -5.17 -2.82
CA ILE A 260 -14.08 -5.45 -1.44
C ILE A 260 -15.62 -5.41 -1.33
N LEU A 261 -16.25 -4.53 -2.12
CA LEU A 261 -17.70 -4.34 -2.16
C LEU A 261 -18.37 -5.07 -3.32
N LEU A 262 -17.68 -5.13 -4.46
CA LEU A 262 -18.19 -5.59 -5.75
C LEU A 262 -17.25 -6.67 -6.31
N PRO A 263 -17.45 -7.95 -5.95
CA PRO A 263 -16.55 -9.05 -6.28
C PRO A 263 -16.43 -9.40 -7.77
N PHE A 264 -17.00 -8.62 -8.69
CA PHE A 264 -16.87 -8.79 -10.13
C PHE A 264 -15.92 -7.79 -10.77
N VAL A 265 -15.48 -6.75 -10.05
CA VAL A 265 -14.61 -5.71 -10.60
C VAL A 265 -13.23 -6.26 -10.99
N TRP A 266 -12.78 -7.36 -10.37
CA TRP A 266 -11.54 -8.05 -10.73
C TRP A 266 -11.53 -8.52 -12.18
N MET A 267 -12.70 -8.83 -12.78
CA MET A 267 -12.79 -9.26 -14.18
C MET A 267 -12.30 -8.20 -15.16
N VAL A 268 -12.28 -6.93 -14.77
CA VAL A 268 -11.76 -5.82 -15.57
C VAL A 268 -10.42 -5.34 -15.04
N SER A 269 -10.32 -5.13 -13.73
CA SER A 269 -9.12 -4.55 -13.10
C SER A 269 -7.90 -5.48 -13.14
N VAL A 270 -8.07 -6.80 -13.03
CA VAL A 270 -6.95 -7.75 -13.10
C VAL A 270 -6.40 -7.86 -14.52
N PRO A 271 -7.22 -8.02 -15.58
CA PRO A 271 -6.71 -7.94 -16.96
C PRO A 271 -6.05 -6.61 -17.28
N ALA A 272 -6.57 -5.49 -16.76
CA ALA A 272 -5.93 -4.19 -16.90
C ALA A 272 -4.53 -4.16 -16.24
N GLY A 273 -4.38 -4.73 -15.04
CA GLY A 273 -3.08 -4.92 -14.39
C GLY A 273 -2.13 -5.83 -15.18
N GLY A 274 -2.65 -6.89 -15.80
CA GLY A 274 -1.88 -7.73 -16.73
C GLY A 274 -1.41 -6.97 -17.96
N TYR A 275 -2.29 -6.13 -18.53
CA TYR A 275 -1.96 -5.26 -19.66
C TYR A 275 -0.91 -4.20 -19.30
N TYR A 276 -1.01 -3.61 -18.10
CA TYR A 276 0.00 -2.72 -17.54
C TYR A 276 1.38 -3.37 -17.55
N LEU A 277 1.48 -4.57 -16.99
CA LEU A 277 2.73 -5.32 -16.90
C LEU A 277 3.27 -5.67 -18.30
N TRP A 278 2.39 -6.07 -19.22
CA TRP A 278 2.82 -6.32 -20.60
C TRP A 278 3.40 -5.07 -21.27
N GLN A 279 2.76 -3.91 -21.11
CA GLN A 279 3.23 -2.65 -21.69
C GLN A 279 4.57 -2.22 -21.08
N ARG A 280 4.67 -2.34 -19.75
CA ARG A 280 5.89 -2.10 -18.98
C ARG A 280 7.04 -3.00 -19.42
N HIS A 281 6.78 -4.31 -19.59
CA HIS A 281 7.74 -5.27 -20.12
C HIS A 281 8.30 -4.82 -21.47
N ARG A 282 7.40 -4.47 -22.38
CA ARG A 282 7.75 -4.17 -23.77
C ARG A 282 8.53 -2.87 -23.93
N ARG A 283 8.29 -1.90 -23.05
CA ARG A 283 8.89 -0.56 -23.15
C ARG A 283 10.11 -0.36 -22.25
N ILE A 284 10.16 -1.03 -21.08
CA ILE A 284 11.20 -0.83 -20.06
C ILE A 284 12.01 -2.13 -19.81
N GLY A 285 11.64 -3.25 -20.43
CA GLY A 285 12.42 -4.50 -20.43
C GLY A 285 12.25 -5.37 -19.17
N ARG A 286 11.46 -4.91 -18.19
CA ARG A 286 11.05 -5.69 -17.02
C ARG A 286 9.52 -5.66 -16.91
N PRO A 287 8.89 -6.82 -16.66
CA PRO A 287 7.45 -6.97 -16.71
C PRO A 287 6.72 -6.01 -15.78
#